data_AF-A0A937WSQ7-F1
#
_entry.id   AF-A0A937WSQ7-F1
#
_cell.length_a   1.000
_cell.length_b   1.000
_cell.length_c   1.000
_cell.angle_alpha   90.00
_cell.angle_beta   90.00
_cell.angle_gamma   90.00
#
_symmetry.space_group_name_H-M   'P 1'
#
loop_
_entity.id
_entity.type
_entity.pdbx_description
1 polymer ?
#
loop_
_entity_poly.entity_id
_entity_poly.type
_entity_poly.pdbx_seq_one_letter_code
_entity_poly.pdbx_strand_id
1 'polypeptide(L)' 'MHMIKNVPISKARVNLGQVVKDVREKGDVVVLEKDGIPVASIVGVDIVEDLRDALDLAAARLKTQRETLVDWDSIRAQYV' A
#
# COMPACT_ATOMS: atom_id res chain seq x y z
N MET A 1 13.34 -3.90 14.36
CA MET A 1 13.67 -3.30 13.06
C MET A 1 12.93 -4.12 12.01
N HIS A 2 12.01 -3.52 11.27
CA HIS A 2 11.21 -4.24 10.26
C HIS A 2 12.13 -4.64 9.11
N MET A 3 12.21 -5.94 8.81
CA MET A 3 13.09 -6.46 7.75
C MET A 3 12.25 -6.82 6.53
N ILE A 4 12.69 -6.40 5.34
CA ILE A 4 12.10 -6.84 4.08
C ILE A 4 12.87 -8.08 3.62
N LYS A 5 12.16 -9.18 3.38
CA LYS A 5 12.73 -10.45 2.93
C LYS A 5 12.09 -10.88 1.63
N ASN A 6 12.91 -11.19 0.64
CA ASN A 6 12.44 -11.78 -0.62
C ASN A 6 12.48 -13.30 -0.52
N VAL A 7 11.37 -13.95 -0.81
CA VAL A 7 11.21 -15.40 -0.68
C VAL A 7 10.50 -15.95 -1.92
N PRO A 8 11.05 -16.96 -2.61
CA PRO A 8 10.32 -17.66 -3.65
C PRO A 8 8.97 -18.19 -3.14
N ILE A 9 7.90 -17.98 -3.89
CA ILE A 9 6.53 -18.33 -3.49
C ILE A 9 6.39 -19.83 -3.19
N SER A 10 7.17 -20.67 -3.86
CA SER A 10 7.26 -22.11 -3.57
C SER A 10 7.82 -22.41 -2.18
N LYS A 11 8.86 -21.69 -1.74
CA LYS A 11 9.44 -21.81 -0.39
C LYS A 11 8.52 -21.23 0.67
N ALA A 12 7.89 -20.09 0.40
CA ALA A 12 6.94 -19.47 1.32
C ALA A 12 5.72 -20.39 1.55
N ARG A 13 5.19 -21.03 0.50
CA ARG A 13 4.07 -21.97 0.60
C ARG A 13 4.37 -23.15 1.53
N VAL A 14 5.56 -23.76 1.41
CA VAL A 14 5.95 -24.90 2.26
C VAL A 14 6.16 -24.47 3.72
N ASN A 15 6.59 -23.23 3.96
CA ASN A 15 6.93 -22.72 5.28
C ASN A 15 5.94 -21.66 5.79
N LEU A 16 4.68 -21.70 5.33
CA LEU A 16 3.74 -20.58 5.53
C LEU A 16 3.53 -20.24 7.01
N GLY A 17 3.47 -21.25 7.89
CA GLY A 17 3.32 -21.03 9.33
C GLY A 17 4.46 -20.20 9.94
N GLN A 18 5.72 -20.48 9.56
CA GLN A 18 6.87 -19.72 10.04
C GLN A 18 6.91 -18.32 9.43
N VAL A 19 6.56 -18.20 8.14
CA VAL A 19 6.47 -16.90 7.46
C VAL A 19 5.46 -15.99 8.15
N VAL A 20 4.26 -16.48 8.43
CA VAL A 20 3.22 -15.72 9.14
C VAL A 20 3.65 -15.37 10.56
N LYS A 21 4.30 -16.30 11.27
CA LYS A 21 4.84 -16.04 12.61
C LYS A 21 5.88 -14.90 12.60
N ASP A 22 6.83 -14.94 11.67
CA ASP A 22 7.85 -13.89 11.54
C ASP A 22 7.22 -12.53 11.22
N VAL A 23 6.26 -12.48 10.30
CA VAL A 23 5.50 -11.26 9.98
C VAL A 23 4.77 -10.72 11.22
N ARG A 24 4.06 -11.58 11.95
CA ARG A 24 3.25 -11.21 13.12
C ARG A 24 4.08 -10.77 14.33
N GLU A 25 5.16 -11.49 14.64
CA GLU A 25 5.93 -11.28 15.87
C GLU A 25 7.08 -10.29 15.68
N LYS A 26 7.68 -10.24 14.49
CA LYS A 26 8.84 -9.39 14.21
C LYS A 26 8.49 -8.13 13.42
N GLY A 27 7.29 -8.07 12.84
CA GLY A 27 6.93 -7.03 11.88
C GLY A 27 7.68 -7.19 10.56
N ASP A 28 8.12 -8.40 10.20
CA ASP A 28 8.80 -8.60 8.92
C ASP A 28 7.83 -8.41 7.75
N VAL A 29 8.32 -7.88 6.64
CA VAL A 29 7.61 -7.85 5.36
C VAL A 29 8.22 -8.91 4.47
N VAL A 30 7.41 -9.86 4.01
CA VAL A 30 7.88 -10.94 3.13
C VAL A 30 7.37 -10.71 1.72
N VAL A 31 8.28 -10.36 0.82
CA VAL A 31 8.01 -10.23 -0.62
C VAL A 31 8.09 -11.63 -1.23
N LEU A 32 6.99 -12.07 -1.84
CA LEU A 32 6.89 -13.32 -2.56
C LEU A 32 7.38 -13.13 -3.99
N GLU A 33 8.28 -13.98 -4.43
CA GLU A 33 8.83 -13.97 -5.79
C GLU A 33 8.39 -15.20 -6.59
N LYS A 34 8.15 -15.02 -7.89
CA LYS A 34 8.04 -16.10 -8.86
C LYS A 34 9.07 -15.85 -9.96
N ASP A 35 9.97 -16.81 -10.16
CA ASP A 35 11.07 -16.70 -11.15
C ASP A 35 11.92 -15.42 -10.95
N GLY A 36 12.12 -15.01 -9.68
CA GLY A 36 12.85 -13.79 -9.30
C GLY A 36 12.04 -12.49 -9.44
N ILE A 37 10.78 -12.57 -9.87
CA ILE A 37 9.89 -11.40 -10.03
C ILE A 37 9.02 -11.29 -8.77
N PRO A 38 9.01 -10.14 -8.07
CA PRO A 38 8.06 -9.88 -6.99
C PRO A 38 6.61 -9.95 -7.48
N VAL A 39 5.77 -10.77 -6.83
CA VAL A 39 4.36 -10.99 -7.23
C VAL A 39 3.35 -10.62 -6.16
N ALA A 40 3.73 -10.67 -4.89
CA ALA A 40 2.87 -10.32 -3.76
C ALA A 40 3.72 -10.07 -2.51
N SER A 41 3.13 -9.49 -1.47
CA SER A 41 3.77 -9.36 -0.16
C SER A 41 2.87 -9.91 0.93
N ILE A 42 3.46 -10.54 1.93
CA ILE A 42 2.80 -10.88 3.19
C ILE A 42 3.26 -9.86 4.23
N VAL A 43 2.29 -9.18 4.81
CA VAL A 43 2.46 -8.12 5.81
C VAL A 43 1.52 -8.37 6.98
N GLY A 44 1.78 -7.71 8.10
CA GLY A 44 0.84 -7.68 9.22
C GLY A 44 -0.49 -7.06 8.80
N VAL A 45 -1.59 -7.50 9.41
CA VAL A 45 -2.94 -6.99 9.11
C VAL A 45 -3.06 -5.50 9.48
N ASP A 46 -2.43 -5.11 10.57
CA ASP A 46 -2.27 -3.72 11.02
C ASP A 46 -1.66 -2.83 9.93
N ILE A 47 -0.62 -3.29 9.24
CA ILE A 47 -0.02 -2.53 8.13
C ILE A 47 -1.02 -2.30 6.98
N VAL A 48 -1.89 -3.29 6.71
CA VAL A 48 -2.91 -3.17 5.66
C VAL A 48 -3.99 -2.16 6.07
N GLU A 49 -4.41 -2.18 7.33
CA GLU A 49 -5.37 -1.23 7.89
C GLU A 49 -4.81 0.20 7.86
N ASP A 50 -3.59 0.41 8.35
CA ASP A 50 -2.90 1.70 8.32
C ASP A 50 -2.75 2.25 6.90
N LEU A 51 -2.37 1.39 5.94
CA LEU A 51 -2.23 1.78 4.55
C LEU A 51 -3.59 2.18 3.94
N ARG A 52 -4.65 1.44 4.27
CA ARG A 52 -6.00 1.75 3.81
C ARG A 52 -6.45 3.12 4.33
N ASP A 53 -6.27 3.38 5.62
CA ASP A 53 -6.64 4.65 6.23
C ASP A 53 -5.86 5.82 5.61
N ALA A 54 -4.56 5.63 5.35
CA ALA A 54 -3.73 6.61 4.66
C ALA A 54 -4.22 6.89 3.22
N LEU A 55 -4.63 5.86 2.48
CA LEU A 55 -5.18 6.00 1.13
C LEU A 55 -6.52 6.76 1.14
N ASP A 56 -7.40 6.44 2.09
CA ASP A 56 -8.69 7.11 2.23
C ASP A 56 -8.50 8.60 2.58
N LEU A 57 -7.56 8.91 3.48
CA LEU A 57 -7.20 10.30 3.80
C LEU A 57 -6.61 11.05 2.60
N ALA A 58 -5.72 10.42 1.83
CA ALA A 58 -5.14 11.02 0.64
C ALA A 58 -6.22 11.31 -0.42
N ALA A 59 -7.15 10.38 -0.62
CA ALA A 59 -8.27 10.55 -1.54
C ALA A 59 -9.20 11.69 -1.11
N ALA A 60 -9.51 11.80 0.19
CA ALA A 60 -10.29 12.91 0.74
C ALA A 60 -9.61 14.26 0.49
N ARG A 61 -8.29 14.34 0.74
CA ARG A 61 -7.52 15.58 0.54
C ARG A 61 -7.49 16.01 -0.93
N LEU A 62 -7.38 15.07 -1.87
CA LEU A 62 -7.42 15.35 -3.31
C LEU A 62 -8.80 15.89 -3.74
N LYS A 63 -9.89 15.37 -3.17
CA LYS A 63 -11.25 15.89 -3.43
C LYS A 63 -11.39 17.33 -2.95
N THR A 64 -10.97 17.62 -1.71
CA THR A 64 -11.01 18.99 -1.18
C THR A 64 -10.18 19.94 -2.04
N GLN A 65 -8.96 19.54 -2.45
CA GLN A 65 -8.14 20.36 -3.34
C GLN A 65 -8.85 20.66 -4.66
N ARG A 66 -9.45 19.65 -5.29
CA ARG A 66 -10.17 19.80 -6.56
C ARG A 66 -11.41 20.70 -6.43
N GLU A 67 -12.10 20.66 -5.30
CA GLU A 67 -13.25 21.53 -5.02
C GLU A 67 -12.82 22.98 -4.71
N THR A 68 -11.64 23.18 -4.12
CA THR A 68 -11.09 24.53 -3.83
C THR A 68 -10.40 25.18 -5.02
N LEU A 69 -10.08 24.43 -6.08
CA LEU A 69 -9.49 24.99 -7.29
C LEU A 69 -10.56 25.78 -8.04
N VAL A 70 -10.40 27.11 -8.04
CA VAL A 70 -11.20 28.02 -8.84
C VAL A 70 -11.04 27.67 -10.32
N ASP A 71 -12.14 27.35 -10.99
CA ASP A 71 -12.16 27.21 -12.45
C ASP A 71 -12.03 28.58 -13.11
N TRP A 72 -10.79 28.96 -13.39
CA TRP A 72 -10.42 30.22 -14.03
C TRP A 72 -10.94 30.36 -15.46
N ASP A 73 -11.33 29.27 -16.12
CA ASP A 73 -11.96 29.31 -17.44
C ASP A 73 -13.45 29.65 -17.31
N SER A 74 -14.13 29.09 -16.30
CA SER A 74 -15.51 29.49 -15.94
C SER A 74 -15.62 30.95 -15.48
N ILE A 75 -14.63 31.47 -14.75
CA ILE A 75 -14.60 32.89 -14.37
C ILE A 75 -14.36 33.78 -15.58
N ARG A 76 -13.40 33.44 -16.45
CA ARG A 76 -13.09 34.26 -17.64
C ARG A 76 -14.28 34.36 -18.61
N ALA A 77 -15.10 33.32 -18.71
CA ALA A 77 -16.31 33.33 -19.54
C ALA A 77 -17.42 34.29 -19.06
N GLN A 78 -17.38 34.78 -17.82
CA GLN A 78 -18.39 35.71 -17.29
C GLN A 78 -18.06 37.19 -17.54
N TYR A 79 -16.87 37.50 -18.05
CA TYR A 79 -16.38 38.87 -18.27
C TYR A 79 -16.12 39.21 -19.75
N VAL A 80 -16.55 38.34 -20.68
CA VAL A 80 -16.52 38.55 -22.14
C VAL A 80 -17.94 38.43 -22.67
#